data_AF-A0A7Z0LH53-F1
#
_entry.id   AF-A0A7Z0LH53-F1
#
_cell.length_a   1.000
_cell.length_b   1.000
_cell.length_c   1.000
_cell.angle_alpha   90.00
_cell.angle_beta   90.00
_cell.angle_gamma   90.00
#
_symmetry.space_group_name_H-M   'P 1'
#
loop_
_entity.id
_entity.type
_entity.pdbx_description
1 polymer ?
#
loop_
_entity_poly.entity_id
_entity_poly.type
_entity_poly.pdbx_seq_one_letter_code
_entity_poly.pdbx_strand_id
1 'polypeptide(L)'
;MLIDNLWWVDNPDIEGIKYNLDGVRTVKIPNGKRYLSNSYEKKYIYSDEEYNFYKFNRRFELLFMLNDKDEEVNISSVDKNKIVSEIKSLVQPVIDKQSEPLINLQWIFNLVYQDEFK
;
A
#
# COMPACT_ATOMS: atom_id res chain seq x y z
N MET A 1 2.66 10.24 -1.43
CA MET A 1 2.94 8.79 -1.29
C MET A 1 3.60 8.27 -2.55
N LEU A 2 4.31 7.14 -2.48
CA LEU A 2 4.81 6.44 -3.68
C LEU A 2 3.69 6.21 -4.70
N ILE A 3 2.58 5.61 -4.28
CA ILE A 3 1.47 5.26 -5.16
C ILE A 3 0.85 6.49 -5.85
N ASP A 4 0.69 7.60 -5.13
CA ASP A 4 0.18 8.85 -5.69
C ASP A 4 1.10 9.43 -6.78
N ASN A 5 2.40 9.12 -6.73
CA ASN A 5 3.41 9.68 -7.61
C ASN A 5 4.00 8.67 -8.59
N LEU A 6 3.44 7.45 -8.73
CA LEU A 6 3.96 6.42 -9.64
C LEU A 6 4.17 6.89 -11.09
N TRP A 7 3.40 7.89 -11.54
CA TRP A 7 3.56 8.47 -12.87
C TRP A 7 4.79 9.38 -13.01
N TRP A 8 5.28 9.93 -11.90
CA TRP A 8 6.37 10.91 -11.84
C TRP A 8 7.69 10.33 -11.33
N VAL A 9 7.66 9.14 -10.73
CA VAL A 9 8.85 8.43 -10.27
C VAL A 9 9.30 7.41 -11.31
N ASP A 10 10.58 7.08 -11.28
CA ASP A 10 11.08 5.94 -12.03
C ASP A 10 10.34 4.67 -11.59
N ASN A 11 9.90 3.89 -12.56
CA ASN A 11 9.22 2.61 -12.37
C ASN A 11 10.18 1.50 -12.78
N PRO A 12 11.19 1.20 -11.94
CA PRO A 12 12.24 0.27 -12.29
C PRO A 12 11.63 -1.10 -12.60
N ASP A 13 12.18 -1.76 -13.61
CA ASP A 13 11.88 -3.15 -13.90
C ASP A 13 12.44 -4.03 -12.76
N ILE A 14 11.54 -4.43 -11.85
CA ILE A 14 11.86 -5.24 -10.69
C ILE A 14 11.18 -6.58 -10.87
N GLU A 15 11.97 -7.65 -10.84
CA GLU A 15 11.45 -9.02 -10.86
C GLU A 15 10.41 -9.21 -9.75
N GLY A 16 9.23 -9.71 -10.11
CA GLY A 16 8.17 -9.92 -9.14
C GLY A 16 7.35 -8.66 -8.79
N ILE A 17 7.49 -7.55 -9.52
CA ILE A 17 6.66 -6.35 -9.39
C ILE A 17 6.04 -5.95 -10.73
N LYS A 18 4.78 -5.52 -10.69
CA LYS A 18 4.09 -4.92 -11.83
C LYS A 18 3.44 -3.60 -11.40
N TYR A 19 3.47 -2.63 -12.30
CA TYR A 19 2.83 -1.34 -12.12
C TYR A 19 1.57 -1.25 -12.99
N ASN A 20 0.51 -0.66 -12.44
CA ASN A 20 -0.58 -0.10 -13.23
C ASN A 20 -0.52 1.41 -13.12
N LEU A 21 -0.36 2.10 -14.25
CA LEU A 21 -0.29 3.56 -14.32
C LEU A 21 -1.56 4.17 -14.94
N ASP A 22 -2.42 3.33 -15.53
CA ASP A 22 -3.63 3.76 -16.21
C ASP A 22 -4.80 3.82 -15.23
N GLY A 23 -5.22 5.05 -14.90
CA GLY A 23 -6.28 5.32 -13.94
C GLY A 23 -5.82 5.12 -12.49
N VAL A 24 -6.21 3.99 -11.90
CA VAL A 24 -5.87 3.66 -10.50
C VAL A 24 -4.43 3.16 -10.42
N ARG A 25 -3.57 3.98 -9.84
CA ARG A 25 -2.13 3.74 -9.70
C ARG A 25 -1.95 2.58 -8.73
N THR A 26 -1.25 1.54 -9.18
CA THR A 26 -1.13 0.29 -8.42
C THR A 26 0.28 -0.28 -8.52
N VAL A 27 0.81 -0.76 -7.41
CA VAL A 27 1.96 -1.68 -7.35
C VAL A 27 1.42 -3.04 -6.94
N LYS A 28 1.74 -4.09 -7.69
CA LYS A 28 1.27 -5.45 -7.41
C LYS A 28 2.33 -6.50 -7.68
N ILE A 29 2.22 -7.65 -7.00
CA ILE A 29 2.99 -8.84 -7.38
C ILE A 29 2.36 -9.52 -8.62
N PRO A 30 3.13 -10.23 -9.47
CA PRO A 30 2.65 -10.82 -10.72
C PRO A 30 1.47 -11.78 -10.59
N ASN A 31 1.29 -12.44 -9.45
CA ASN A 31 0.14 -13.33 -9.19
C ASN A 31 -1.17 -12.57 -8.93
N GLY A 32 -1.13 -11.23 -8.82
CA GLY A 32 -2.29 -10.34 -8.75
C GLY A 32 -3.02 -10.30 -7.41
N LYS A 33 -2.65 -11.15 -6.44
CA LYS A 33 -3.32 -11.19 -5.11
C LYS A 33 -2.91 -10.02 -4.25
N ARG A 34 -1.59 -9.81 -4.11
CA ARG A 34 -1.05 -8.74 -3.28
C ARG A 34 -0.85 -7.47 -4.09
N TYR A 35 -1.53 -6.39 -3.71
CA TYR A 35 -1.38 -5.10 -4.37
C TYR A 35 -1.66 -3.94 -3.43
N LEU A 36 -1.05 -2.79 -3.72
CA LEU A 36 -1.35 -1.50 -3.11
C LEU A 36 -1.74 -0.52 -4.21
N SER A 37 -2.90 0.11 -4.07
CA SER A 37 -3.40 1.09 -5.03
C SER A 37 -3.90 2.37 -4.35
N ASN A 38 -3.95 3.46 -5.10
CA ASN A 38 -4.71 4.64 -4.70
C ASN A 38 -6.17 4.51 -5.14
N SER A 39 -7.03 5.37 -4.60
CA SER A 39 -8.40 5.52 -5.08
C SER A 39 -8.69 6.97 -5.39
N TYR A 40 -9.74 7.20 -6.18
CA TYR A 40 -10.20 8.54 -6.58
C TYR A 40 -10.46 9.48 -5.40
N GLU A 41 -10.81 8.94 -4.22
CA GLU A 41 -11.09 9.71 -3.00
C GLU A 41 -9.83 10.03 -2.17
N LYS A 42 -8.64 9.89 -2.75
CA LYS A 42 -7.36 9.99 -2.01
C LYS A 42 -7.30 9.00 -0.84
N LYS A 43 -7.84 7.80 -1.03
CA LYS A 43 -7.70 6.68 -0.10
C LYS A 43 -6.77 5.64 -0.70
N TYR A 44 -6.34 4.68 0.10
CA TYR A 44 -5.50 3.58 -0.35
C TYR A 44 -6.22 2.26 -0.14
N ILE A 45 -6.00 1.35 -1.09
CA ILE A 45 -6.55 0.00 -1.03
C ILE A 45 -5.36 -0.96 -1.05
N TYR A 46 -5.31 -1.84 -0.07
CA TYR A 46 -4.37 -2.94 -0.03
C TYR A 46 -5.13 -4.25 -0.12
N SER A 47 -4.64 -5.19 -0.93
CA SER A 47 -5.09 -6.58 -0.94
C SER A 47 -3.92 -7.44 -0.50
N ASP A 48 -4.17 -8.38 0.41
CA ASP A 48 -3.18 -9.36 0.86
C ASP A 48 -3.19 -10.63 -0.01
N GLU A 49 -2.44 -11.65 0.40
CA GLU A 49 -2.36 -12.93 -0.33
C GLU A 49 -3.62 -13.81 -0.19
N GLU A 50 -4.41 -13.55 0.86
CA GLU A 50 -5.67 -14.22 1.15
C GLU A 50 -6.87 -13.55 0.46
N TYR A 51 -6.65 -12.47 -0.32
CA TYR A 51 -7.68 -11.63 -0.93
C TYR A 51 -8.55 -10.85 0.07
N ASN A 52 -8.02 -10.56 1.25
CA ASN A 52 -8.62 -9.58 2.13
C ASN A 52 -8.33 -8.15 1.62
N PHE A 53 -9.33 -7.28 1.67
CA PHE A 53 -9.21 -5.90 1.21
C PHE A 53 -9.21 -4.93 2.39
N TYR A 54 -8.19 -4.08 2.45
CA TYR A 54 -8.00 -3.09 3.51
C TYR A 54 -8.07 -1.69 2.90
N LYS A 55 -8.97 -0.85 3.43
CA LYS A 55 -9.07 0.54 3.01
C LYS A 55 -8.46 1.47 4.04
N PHE A 56 -7.51 2.30 3.59
CA PHE A 56 -6.83 3.27 4.43
C PHE A 56 -7.16 4.70 4.01
N ASN A 57 -7.15 5.62 4.97
CA ASN A 57 -7.15 7.05 4.67
C ASN A 57 -5.74 7.56 4.32
N ARG A 58 -5.62 8.87 4.08
CA ARG A 58 -4.33 9.52 3.74
C ARG A 58 -3.25 9.43 4.81
N ARG A 59 -3.65 9.18 6.06
CA ARG A 59 -2.78 9.02 7.23
C ARG A 59 -2.48 7.55 7.52
N PHE A 60 -2.90 6.63 6.64
CA PHE A 60 -2.83 5.19 6.86
C PHE A 60 -3.57 4.68 8.10
N GLU A 61 -4.63 5.37 8.49
CA GLU A 61 -5.59 4.83 9.43
C GLU A 61 -6.52 3.87 8.69
N LEU A 62 -6.68 2.65 9.22
CA LEU A 62 -7.56 1.63 8.68
C LEU A 62 -9.01 2.09 8.85
N LEU A 63 -9.74 2.22 7.74
CA LEU A 63 -11.14 2.66 7.71
C LEU A 63 -12.10 1.47 7.77
N PHE A 64 -11.83 0.41 7.00
CA PHE A 64 -12.55 -0.86 7.05
C PHE A 64 -11.71 -1.98 6.41
N MET A 65 -12.11 -3.21 6.67
CA MET A 65 -11.59 -4.42 6.02
C MET A 65 -12.75 -5.25 5.48
N LEU A 66 -12.60 -5.82 4.29
CA LEU A 66 -13.43 -6.91 3.77
C LEU A 66 -12.60 -8.18 3.71
N ASN A 67 -13.20 -9.33 4.04
CA ASN A 67 -12.57 -10.63 3.80
C ASN A 67 -12.71 -11.06 2.32
N ASP A 68 -12.18 -12.24 2.00
CA ASP A 68 -12.26 -12.88 0.68
C ASP A 68 -13.69 -13.13 0.15
N LYS A 69 -14.70 -12.98 1.01
CA LYS A 69 -16.13 -13.13 0.72
C LYS A 69 -16.89 -11.80 0.69
N ASP A 70 -16.17 -10.67 0.64
CA ASP A 70 -16.72 -9.32 0.70
C ASP A 70 -17.49 -9.00 2.00
N GLU A 71 -17.24 -9.73 3.08
CA GLU A 71 -17.86 -9.49 4.39
C GLU A 71 -17.02 -8.49 5.19
N GLU A 72 -17.68 -7.49 5.79
CA GLU A 72 -17.02 -6.50 6.62
C GLU A 72 -16.53 -7.12 7.94
N VAL A 73 -15.23 -6.96 8.20
CA VAL A 73 -14.57 -7.44 9.41
C VAL A 73 -14.37 -6.28 10.38
N ASN A 74 -14.57 -6.55 11.68
CA ASN A 74 -14.29 -5.57 12.70
C ASN A 74 -12.80 -5.18 12.70
N ILE A 75 -12.50 -3.92 12.40
CA ILE A 75 -11.12 -3.43 12.33
C ILE A 75 -10.35 -3.53 13.65
N SER A 76 -11.03 -3.63 14.81
CA SER A 76 -10.36 -3.79 16.09
C SER A 76 -9.73 -5.17 16.28
N SER A 77 -10.16 -6.18 15.51
CA SER A 77 -9.55 -7.52 15.52
C SER A 77 -8.41 -7.66 14.51
N VAL A 78 -8.16 -6.64 13.68
CA VAL A 78 -7.11 -6.67 12.66
C VAL A 78 -5.76 -6.34 13.28
N ASP A 79 -4.76 -7.19 13.05
CA ASP A 79 -3.37 -6.87 13.35
C ASP A 79 -2.84 -5.83 12.35
N LYS A 80 -3.03 -4.54 12.68
CA LYS A 80 -2.59 -3.43 11.84
C LYS A 80 -1.09 -3.48 11.58
N ASN A 81 -0.27 -3.89 12.55
CA ASN A 81 1.18 -3.92 12.41
C ASN A 81 1.62 -4.94 11.35
N LYS A 82 0.97 -6.11 11.33
CA LYS A 82 1.17 -7.11 10.26
C LYS A 82 0.88 -6.50 8.89
N ILE A 83 -0.29 -5.88 8.71
CA ILE A 83 -0.69 -5.31 7.41
C ILE A 83 0.26 -4.19 6.95
N VAL A 84 0.67 -3.32 7.86
CA VAL A 84 1.67 -2.28 7.57
C VAL A 84 3.01 -2.87 7.14
N SER A 85 3.46 -3.93 7.80
CA SER A 85 4.70 -4.64 7.45
C SER A 85 4.64 -5.24 6.05
N GLU A 86 3.50 -5.83 5.67
CA GLU A 86 3.31 -6.39 4.33
C GLU A 86 3.29 -5.32 3.24
N ILE A 87 2.58 -4.19 3.49
CA ILE A 87 2.58 -3.04 2.58
C ILE A 87 4.00 -2.53 2.38
N LYS A 88 4.78 -2.40 3.46
CA LYS A 88 6.18 -1.99 3.38
C LYS A 88 7.00 -2.99 2.56
N SER A 89 6.87 -4.29 2.82
CA SER A 89 7.58 -5.31 2.04
C SER A 89 7.24 -5.25 0.54
N LEU A 90 6.00 -4.92 0.18
CA LEU A 90 5.58 -4.78 -1.21
C LEU A 90 6.25 -3.59 -1.92
N VAL A 91 6.36 -2.44 -1.23
CA VAL A 91 6.87 -1.21 -1.85
C VAL A 91 8.37 -1.02 -1.68
N GLN A 92 9.02 -1.73 -0.75
CA GLN A 92 10.44 -1.56 -0.43
C GLN A 92 11.35 -1.76 -1.64
N PRO A 93 11.17 -2.80 -2.50
CA PRO A 93 12.02 -2.96 -3.67
C PRO A 93 11.96 -1.76 -4.63
N VAL A 94 10.78 -1.14 -4.76
CA VAL A 94 10.57 0.06 -5.59
C VAL A 94 11.35 1.23 -5.00
N ILE A 95 11.30 1.39 -3.67
CA ILE A 95 12.03 2.45 -2.95
C ILE A 95 13.53 2.24 -3.04
N ASP A 96 14.03 1.03 -2.84
CA ASP A 96 15.46 0.69 -2.83
C ASP A 96 16.13 0.92 -4.19
N LYS A 97 15.35 0.86 -5.28
CA LYS A 97 15.81 1.13 -6.64
C LYS A 97 15.76 2.61 -7.03
N GLN A 98 15.15 3.47 -6.23
CA GLN A 98 15.18 4.91 -6.47
C GLN A 98 16.56 5.47 -6.13
N SER A 99 17.21 6.11 -7.10
CA SER A 99 18.54 6.72 -6.93
C SER A 99 18.54 7.86 -5.92
N GLU A 100 17.42 8.58 -5.80
CA GLU A 100 17.18 9.65 -4.83
C GLU A 100 15.69 9.64 -4.42
N PRO A 101 15.34 10.08 -3.19
CA PRO A 101 13.95 10.17 -2.78
C PRO A 101 13.23 11.30 -3.54
N LEU A 102 12.68 10.97 -4.71
CA LEU A 102 11.88 11.88 -5.54
C LEU A 102 10.48 12.15 -4.95
N ILE A 103 10.15 11.49 -3.85
CA ILE A 103 8.83 11.53 -3.21
C ILE A 103 8.96 11.66 -1.69
N ASN A 104 7.97 12.31 -1.11
CA ASN A 104 7.82 12.36 0.33
C ASN A 104 7.57 10.93 0.89
N LEU A 105 8.51 10.39 1.66
CA LEU A 105 8.45 9.09 2.37
C LEU A 105 7.89 9.20 3.81
N GLN A 106 7.43 10.38 4.23
CA GLN A 106 6.81 10.60 5.55
C GLN A 106 5.64 9.66 5.79
N TRP A 107 4.98 9.18 4.74
CA TRP A 107 3.91 8.20 4.87
C TRP A 107 4.40 6.83 5.36
N ILE A 108 5.63 6.42 5.03
CA ILE A 108 6.26 5.20 5.56
C ILE A 108 6.60 5.41 7.03
N PHE A 109 7.13 6.59 7.37
CA PHE A 109 7.37 6.94 8.76
C PHE A 109 6.06 6.92 9.56
N ASN A 110 5.02 7.59 9.07
CA ASN A 110 3.71 7.62 9.70
C ASN A 110 3.07 6.22 9.76
N LEU A 111 3.34 5.34 8.80
CA LEU A 111 2.90 3.94 8.84
C LEU A 111 3.57 3.17 9.98
N VAL A 112 4.90 3.27 10.08
CA VAL A 112 5.71 2.47 11.01
C VAL A 112 5.61 2.99 12.44
N TYR A 113 5.59 4.31 12.62
CA TYR A 113 5.74 4.96 13.93
C TYR A 113 4.49 5.71 14.39
N GLN A 114 3.32 5.47 13.77
CA GLN A 114 2.09 6.22 14.08
C GLN A 114 1.73 6.20 15.56
N ASP A 115 2.01 5.09 16.24
CA ASP A 115 1.60 4.84 17.61
C ASP A 115 2.70 5.15 18.63
N GLU A 116 3.94 5.42 18.20
CA GLU A 116 5.07 5.75 19.09
C GLU A 116 5.12 7.21 19.52
N PHE A 117 4.43 8.10 18.79
CA PHE A 117 4.45 9.56 19.02
C PHE A 117 3.05 10.14 19.33
N LYS A 118 2.15 9.33 19.89
CA LYS A 118 0.82 9.78 20.33
C LYS A 118 0.79 10.35 21.73
#